data_AF-A0AA92UZK2-F1
#
_entry.id   AF-A0AA92UZK2-F1
#
_cell.length_a   1.000
_cell.length_b   1.000
_cell.length_c   1.000
_cell.angle_alpha   90.00
_cell.angle_beta   90.00
_cell.angle_gamma   90.00
#
_symmetry.space_group_name_H-M   'P 1'
#
loop_
_entity.id
_entity.type
_entity.pdbx_description
1 polymer ?
#
loop_
_entity_poly.entity_id
_entity_poly.type
_entity_poly.pdbx_seq_one_letter_code
_entity_poly.pdbx_strand_id
1 'polypeptide(L)'
;MKENSFIYLRGFKHAAFTVFCVEDGQKSYYDPQFNVRVPYSSGQQVKRSIMEQLNDVLGVQPSPTEFFWDVDKKGALKEGEVLSSCDPHYIDQLLGGWMRAVKDGKEKTVKRRSPLSISAMTPLHPLLAAFPKENISFDRSDKPNVHKVVVRDANGNRLTEEQISNLLAGSDRSLYRKWIPNNNNRATGLFVYDVAIDLRRLFCVSTNQLEPEITSDMVEKLKEDGWKVITTSFGECLLMPKEQREQIIPAIADALIDWHITSNQARTFSLMETLAIAISDNANTLAAAIRAKLVEDGESKPKAKPIVDENAGAKTFITLPCASYVVTETESADALAKAKQELVDRMMAFDYENQI
;
A
#
# COMPACT_ATOMS: atom_id res chain seq x y z
N MET A 1 -7.46 11.52 -32.81
CA MET A 1 -6.38 10.74 -32.15
C MET A 1 -7.05 9.95 -31.04
N LYS A 2 -6.70 8.67 -30.87
CA LYS A 2 -7.29 7.86 -29.79
C LYS A 2 -6.81 8.44 -28.46
N GLU A 3 -7.73 8.94 -27.65
CA GLU A 3 -7.40 9.53 -26.35
C GLU A 3 -6.80 8.43 -25.45
N ASN A 4 -5.65 8.69 -24.85
CA ASN A 4 -4.98 7.71 -24.00
C ASN A 4 -5.76 7.56 -22.69
N SER A 5 -6.50 6.46 -22.57
CA SER A 5 -7.38 6.18 -21.44
C SER A 5 -6.67 5.72 -20.16
N PHE A 6 -5.35 5.60 -20.20
CA PHE A 6 -4.54 5.11 -19.09
C PHE A 6 -3.47 6.12 -18.69
N ILE A 7 -3.32 6.29 -17.39
CA ILE A 7 -2.13 6.90 -16.79
C ILE A 7 -1.37 5.79 -16.08
N TYR A 8 -0.08 5.69 -16.36
CA TYR A 8 0.83 4.83 -15.64
C TYR A 8 1.73 5.70 -14.77
N LEU A 9 1.93 5.25 -13.53
CA LEU A 9 2.79 5.84 -12.52
C LEU A 9 3.79 4.79 -12.05
N ARG A 10 5.08 5.15 -11.96
CA ARG A 10 6.09 4.41 -11.22
C ARG A 10 6.67 5.31 -10.14
N GLY A 11 6.60 4.87 -8.89
CA GLY A 11 7.28 5.55 -7.79
C GLY A 11 8.53 4.79 -7.37
N PHE A 12 9.61 5.52 -7.12
CA PHE A 12 10.89 5.02 -6.66
C PHE A 12 11.12 5.50 -5.22
N LYS A 13 11.18 4.57 -4.28
CA LYS A 13 11.30 4.85 -2.85
C LYS A 13 12.56 4.22 -2.25
N HIS A 14 13.17 4.90 -1.30
CA HIS A 14 14.14 4.31 -0.40
C HIS A 14 13.41 3.77 0.84
N ALA A 15 13.92 2.71 1.47
CA ALA A 15 13.45 2.27 2.78
C ALA A 15 14.65 1.94 3.68
N ALA A 16 14.60 2.42 4.93
CA ALA A 16 15.67 2.26 5.92
C ALA A 16 15.22 1.36 7.07
N PHE A 17 15.64 0.09 7.06
CA PHE A 17 15.41 -0.87 8.15
C PHE A 17 13.95 -0.90 8.67
N THR A 18 12.97 -0.99 7.76
CA THR A 18 11.54 -0.94 8.11
C THR A 18 10.83 -2.29 7.94
N VAL A 19 9.54 -2.34 8.28
CA VAL A 19 8.66 -3.48 8.06
C VAL A 19 7.41 -3.06 7.27
N PHE A 20 7.25 -3.61 6.07
CA PHE A 20 6.15 -3.30 5.16
C PHE A 20 4.84 -4.01 5.49
N CYS A 21 4.86 -5.24 6.04
CA CYS A 21 3.65 -6.03 6.31
C CYS A 21 3.80 -6.88 7.59
N VAL A 22 2.68 -7.35 8.17
CA VAL A 22 2.59 -7.85 9.56
C VAL A 22 2.21 -9.35 9.63
N GLU A 23 2.62 -10.14 8.65
CA GLU A 23 2.38 -11.60 8.65
C GLU A 23 3.73 -12.31 8.82
N ASP A 24 4.01 -12.81 10.03
CA ASP A 24 5.28 -13.45 10.43
C ASP A 24 6.55 -12.58 10.21
N GLY A 25 6.41 -11.26 10.38
CA GLY A 25 7.49 -10.28 10.24
C GLY A 25 7.56 -9.68 8.83
N GLN A 26 8.75 -9.28 8.38
CA GLN A 26 8.92 -8.68 7.05
C GLN A 26 8.76 -9.73 5.94
N LYS A 27 7.79 -9.50 5.04
CA LYS A 27 7.59 -10.33 3.83
C LYS A 27 8.81 -10.32 2.93
N SER A 28 9.13 -11.49 2.37
CA SER A 28 10.26 -11.68 1.45
C SER A 28 9.96 -12.76 0.41
N TYR A 29 10.67 -12.73 -0.70
CA TYR A 29 10.73 -13.83 -1.67
C TYR A 29 12.19 -14.16 -2.00
N TYR A 30 12.42 -15.34 -2.58
CA TYR A 30 13.74 -15.77 -3.03
C TYR A 30 13.89 -15.50 -4.53
N ASP A 31 14.94 -14.77 -4.91
CA ASP A 31 15.32 -14.52 -6.28
C ASP A 31 16.35 -15.59 -6.73
N PRO A 32 16.00 -16.47 -7.68
CA PRO A 32 16.88 -17.56 -8.10
C PRO A 32 18.01 -17.09 -9.02
N GLN A 33 17.86 -15.95 -9.70
CA GLN A 33 18.85 -15.45 -10.65
C GLN A 33 20.07 -14.89 -9.93
N PHE A 34 19.85 -14.17 -8.83
CA PHE A 34 20.92 -13.58 -8.03
C PHE A 34 21.20 -14.36 -6.73
N ASN A 35 20.42 -15.42 -6.45
CA ASN A 35 20.52 -16.26 -5.26
C ASN A 35 20.48 -15.44 -3.96
N VAL A 36 19.45 -14.57 -3.87
CA VAL A 36 19.23 -13.69 -2.71
C VAL A 36 17.78 -13.73 -2.25
N ARG A 37 17.58 -13.56 -0.94
CA ARG A 37 16.25 -13.32 -0.39
C ARG A 37 16.04 -11.82 -0.26
N VAL A 38 14.92 -11.32 -0.79
CA VAL A 38 14.66 -9.88 -0.85
C VAL A 38 13.31 -9.53 -0.21
N PRO A 39 13.21 -8.39 0.48
CA PRO A 39 11.97 -7.92 1.06
C PRO A 39 11.02 -7.38 -0.01
N TYR A 40 9.71 -7.42 0.25
CA TYR A 40 8.71 -6.72 -0.56
C TYR A 40 7.47 -6.33 0.27
N SER A 41 6.66 -5.41 -0.25
CA SER A 41 5.31 -5.12 0.23
C SER A 41 4.30 -5.65 -0.78
N SER A 42 3.23 -6.31 -0.34
CA SER A 42 2.19 -6.79 -1.26
C SER A 42 1.44 -5.63 -1.90
N GLY A 43 0.90 -5.82 -3.11
CA GLY A 43 0.07 -4.79 -3.76
C GLY A 43 -1.16 -4.41 -2.95
N GLN A 44 -1.70 -5.34 -2.13
CA GLN A 44 -2.79 -5.03 -1.19
C GLN A 44 -2.36 -4.08 -0.08
N GLN A 45 -1.15 -4.23 0.45
CA GLN A 45 -0.62 -3.31 1.46
C GLN A 45 -0.37 -1.92 0.87
N VAL A 46 0.21 -1.84 -0.33
CA VAL A 46 0.41 -0.57 -1.05
C VAL A 46 -0.94 0.11 -1.31
N LYS A 47 -1.91 -0.65 -1.83
CA LYS A 47 -3.27 -0.17 -2.08
C LYS A 47 -3.93 0.35 -0.80
N ARG A 48 -3.83 -0.40 0.30
CA ARG A 48 -4.36 0.04 1.60
C ARG A 48 -3.76 1.38 2.02
N SER A 49 -2.44 1.54 1.95
CA SER A 49 -1.77 2.79 2.31
C SER A 49 -2.16 3.96 1.40
N ILE A 50 -2.38 3.72 0.11
CA ILE A 50 -2.92 4.74 -0.81
C ILE A 50 -4.34 5.14 -0.40
N MET A 51 -5.21 4.18 -0.09
CA MET A 51 -6.61 4.47 0.30
C MET A 51 -6.70 5.15 1.68
N GLU A 52 -5.83 4.78 2.62
CA GLU A 52 -5.70 5.46 3.92
C GLU A 52 -5.28 6.92 3.72
N GLN A 53 -4.22 7.17 2.94
CA GLN A 53 -3.78 8.53 2.62
C GLN A 53 -4.88 9.33 1.91
N LEU A 54 -5.63 8.72 1.00
CA LEU A 54 -6.75 9.37 0.31
C LEU A 54 -7.82 9.86 1.30
N ASN A 55 -8.22 9.00 2.24
CA ASN A 55 -9.22 9.36 3.25
C ASN A 55 -8.69 10.45 4.19
N ASP A 56 -7.41 10.38 4.58
CA ASP A 56 -6.78 11.40 5.42
C ASP A 56 -6.74 12.77 4.73
N VAL A 57 -6.40 12.83 3.44
CA VAL A 57 -6.38 14.07 2.64
C VAL A 57 -7.79 14.64 2.46
N LEU A 58 -8.78 13.77 2.25
CA LEU A 58 -10.19 14.18 2.13
C LEU A 58 -10.82 14.53 3.49
N GLY A 59 -10.20 14.15 4.61
CA GLY A 59 -10.74 14.32 5.96
C GLY A 59 -12.01 13.49 6.21
N VAL A 60 -12.13 12.32 5.58
CA VAL A 60 -13.31 11.45 5.64
C VAL A 60 -12.99 10.11 6.32
N GLN A 61 -14.03 9.46 6.84
CA GLN A 61 -13.90 8.11 7.37
C GLN A 61 -13.85 7.07 6.23
N PRO A 62 -13.11 5.96 6.40
CA PRO A 62 -13.14 4.87 5.45
C PRO A 62 -14.54 4.25 5.35
N SER A 63 -14.81 3.62 4.21
CA SER A 63 -16.08 2.93 3.99
C SER A 63 -16.33 1.85 5.05
N PRO A 64 -17.57 1.74 5.58
CA PRO A 64 -17.89 0.75 6.58
C PRO A 64 -17.83 -0.67 6.00
N THR A 65 -17.40 -1.62 6.84
CA THR A 65 -17.32 -3.04 6.53
C THR A 65 -18.06 -3.83 7.60
N GLU A 66 -18.92 -4.76 7.17
CA GLU A 66 -19.66 -5.65 8.06
C GLU A 66 -18.84 -6.92 8.30
N PHE A 67 -18.61 -7.26 9.57
CA PHE A 67 -17.89 -8.47 9.99
C PHE A 67 -18.86 -9.45 10.63
N PHE A 68 -19.03 -10.61 10.01
CA PHE A 68 -19.86 -11.67 10.54
C PHE A 68 -19.02 -12.64 11.36
N TRP A 69 -19.57 -13.07 12.49
CA TRP A 69 -19.02 -14.12 13.34
C TRP A 69 -20.11 -15.16 13.59
N ASP A 70 -19.84 -16.39 13.19
CA ASP A 70 -20.74 -17.52 13.39
C ASP A 70 -20.52 -18.10 14.81
N VAL A 71 -21.60 -18.45 15.51
CA VAL A 71 -21.51 -19.18 16.78
C VAL A 71 -21.60 -20.68 16.48
N ASP A 72 -20.57 -21.43 16.89
CA ASP A 72 -20.54 -22.88 16.71
C ASP A 72 -21.45 -23.62 17.70
N LYS A 73 -21.59 -24.94 17.52
CA LYS A 73 -22.44 -25.79 18.37
C LYS A 73 -21.98 -25.85 19.84
N LYS A 74 -20.77 -25.40 20.15
CA LYS A 74 -20.18 -25.35 21.50
C LYS A 74 -20.25 -23.94 22.10
N GLY A 75 -20.86 -22.97 21.41
CA GLY A 75 -20.95 -21.58 21.84
C GLY A 75 -19.69 -20.76 21.58
N ALA A 76 -18.74 -21.24 20.78
CA ALA A 76 -17.54 -20.50 20.41
C ALA A 76 -17.76 -19.67 19.14
N LEU A 77 -17.12 -18.50 19.06
CA LEU A 77 -17.13 -17.65 17.87
C LEU A 77 -16.19 -18.22 16.79
N LYS A 78 -16.66 -18.23 15.55
CA LYS A 78 -15.90 -18.58 14.34
C LYS A 78 -16.02 -17.44 13.34
N GLU A 79 -14.96 -17.18 12.58
CA GLU A 79 -14.97 -16.19 11.50
C GLU A 79 -16.05 -16.52 10.45
N GLY A 80 -16.88 -15.53 10.14
CA GLY A 80 -17.88 -15.54 9.08
C GLY A 80 -17.48 -14.67 7.88
N GLU A 81 -18.46 -14.20 7.10
CA GLU A 81 -18.19 -13.34 5.94
C GLU A 81 -17.73 -11.93 6.35
N VAL A 82 -17.05 -11.25 5.42
CA VAL A 82 -16.71 -9.83 5.51
C VAL A 82 -17.36 -9.15 4.30
N LEU A 83 -18.32 -8.26 4.53
CA LEU A 83 -19.12 -7.64 3.47
C LEU A 83 -18.82 -6.14 3.37
N SER A 84 -18.49 -5.68 2.17
CA SER A 84 -18.41 -4.25 1.86
C SER A 84 -19.80 -3.62 1.73
N SER A 85 -19.87 -2.30 1.95
CA SER A 85 -21.10 -1.53 1.73
C SER A 85 -21.52 -1.45 0.26
N CYS A 86 -20.57 -1.55 -0.68
CA CYS A 86 -20.80 -1.44 -2.13
C CYS A 86 -21.44 -0.10 -2.53
N ASP A 87 -21.05 0.98 -1.85
CA ASP A 87 -21.60 2.31 -2.01
C ASP A 87 -20.56 3.26 -2.66
N PRO A 88 -20.78 3.70 -3.92
CA PRO A 88 -19.85 4.57 -4.65
C PRO A 88 -19.65 5.97 -4.06
N HIS A 89 -20.47 6.39 -3.08
CA HIS A 89 -20.26 7.65 -2.36
C HIS A 89 -18.98 7.63 -1.51
N TYR A 90 -18.52 6.43 -1.13
CA TYR A 90 -17.23 6.28 -0.46
C TYR A 90 -16.12 6.16 -1.50
N ILE A 91 -15.25 7.17 -1.55
CA ILE A 91 -14.23 7.30 -2.60
C ILE A 91 -13.20 6.16 -2.52
N ASP A 92 -12.81 5.74 -1.31
CA ASP A 92 -11.94 4.59 -1.09
C ASP A 92 -12.53 3.30 -1.67
N GLN A 93 -13.84 3.10 -1.63
CA GLN A 93 -14.51 1.99 -2.30
C GLN A 93 -14.64 2.20 -3.81
N LEU A 94 -15.01 3.41 -4.27
CA LEU A 94 -15.11 3.72 -5.71
C LEU A 94 -13.80 3.40 -6.44
N LEU A 95 -12.67 3.79 -5.83
CA LEU A 95 -11.32 3.60 -6.36
C LEU A 95 -10.71 2.25 -5.94
N GLY A 96 -11.05 1.73 -4.77
CA GLY A 96 -10.58 0.44 -4.28
C GLY A 96 -11.32 -0.76 -4.88
N GLY A 97 -12.53 -0.58 -5.39
CA GLY A 97 -13.43 -1.66 -5.76
C GLY A 97 -13.92 -2.47 -4.56
N TRP A 98 -14.86 -3.36 -4.81
CA TRP A 98 -15.50 -4.19 -3.78
C TRP A 98 -15.97 -5.52 -4.36
N MET A 99 -16.25 -6.45 -3.45
CA MET A 99 -16.93 -7.69 -3.76
C MET A 99 -17.81 -8.07 -2.56
N ARG A 100 -19.12 -8.16 -2.79
CA ARG A 100 -20.10 -8.61 -1.80
C ARG A 100 -20.74 -9.89 -2.33
N ALA A 101 -20.37 -11.00 -1.70
CA ALA A 101 -20.92 -12.32 -1.98
C ALA A 101 -21.52 -12.86 -0.67
N VAL A 102 -22.85 -12.87 -0.59
CA VAL A 102 -23.58 -13.31 0.61
C VAL A 102 -23.60 -14.84 0.65
N LYS A 103 -23.50 -15.40 1.86
CA LYS A 103 -23.65 -16.85 2.11
C LYS A 103 -24.97 -17.36 1.52
N ASP A 104 -24.96 -18.60 1.04
CA ASP A 104 -26.14 -19.31 0.50
C ASP A 104 -26.73 -18.77 -0.82
N GLY A 105 -26.11 -17.77 -1.48
CA GLY A 105 -26.49 -17.34 -2.83
C GLY A 105 -27.91 -16.78 -2.96
N LYS A 106 -28.52 -16.36 -1.84
CA LYS A 106 -29.86 -15.74 -1.81
C LYS A 106 -29.88 -14.38 -2.51
N GLU A 107 -28.75 -13.70 -2.51
CA GLU A 107 -28.54 -12.44 -3.20
C GLU A 107 -27.47 -12.60 -4.28
N LYS A 108 -27.64 -11.85 -5.37
CA LYS A 108 -26.67 -11.83 -6.45
C LYS A 108 -25.37 -11.18 -5.96
N THR A 109 -24.23 -11.75 -6.34
CA THR A 109 -22.93 -11.16 -6.01
C THR A 109 -22.79 -9.80 -6.70
N VAL A 110 -22.44 -8.79 -5.92
CA VAL A 110 -22.15 -7.44 -6.41
C VAL A 110 -20.63 -7.25 -6.41
N LYS A 111 -20.06 -6.86 -7.55
CA LYS A 111 -18.61 -6.80 -7.72
C LYS A 111 -18.17 -5.67 -8.62
N ARG A 112 -17.28 -4.82 -8.11
CA ARG A 112 -16.58 -3.79 -8.88
C ARG A 112 -15.08 -4.03 -8.82
N ARG A 113 -14.43 -4.01 -9.98
CA ARG A 113 -12.97 -4.01 -10.05
C ARG A 113 -12.45 -2.60 -9.84
N SER A 114 -11.38 -2.48 -9.06
CA SER A 114 -10.67 -1.21 -8.87
C SER A 114 -10.24 -0.63 -10.23
N PRO A 115 -10.46 0.67 -10.50
CA PRO A 115 -9.84 1.37 -11.62
C PRO A 115 -8.33 1.54 -11.45
N LEU A 116 -7.77 1.22 -10.28
CA LEU A 116 -6.34 1.26 -9.99
C LEU A 116 -5.76 -0.16 -9.97
N SER A 117 -4.87 -0.46 -10.91
CA SER A 117 -4.05 -1.67 -10.85
C SER A 117 -2.73 -1.34 -10.17
N ILE A 118 -2.55 -1.83 -8.94
CA ILE A 118 -1.42 -1.46 -8.07
C ILE A 118 -0.51 -2.68 -7.92
N SER A 119 0.77 -2.52 -8.28
CA SER A 119 1.76 -3.57 -8.13
C SER A 119 2.23 -3.72 -6.68
N ALA A 120 2.90 -4.83 -6.39
CA ALA A 120 3.67 -4.96 -5.15
C ALA A 120 4.82 -3.93 -5.15
N MET A 121 5.15 -3.40 -3.98
CA MET A 121 6.38 -2.62 -3.84
C MET A 121 7.55 -3.60 -3.69
N THR A 122 8.40 -3.66 -4.71
CA THR A 122 9.50 -4.63 -4.84
C THR A 122 10.83 -3.90 -5.00
N PRO A 123 11.98 -4.55 -4.73
CA PRO A 123 13.28 -3.93 -5.00
C PRO A 123 13.39 -3.50 -6.47
N LEU A 124 13.98 -2.33 -6.74
CA LEU A 124 14.31 -1.91 -8.11
C LEU A 124 15.20 -2.96 -8.82
N HIS A 125 16.06 -3.61 -8.02
CA HIS A 125 16.84 -4.78 -8.43
C HIS A 125 17.12 -5.63 -7.18
N PRO A 126 17.19 -6.97 -7.29
CA PRO A 126 17.45 -7.84 -6.13
C PRO A 126 18.74 -7.51 -5.35
N LEU A 127 19.77 -7.03 -6.06
CA LEU A 127 21.05 -6.59 -5.49
C LEU A 127 21.04 -5.18 -4.85
N LEU A 128 19.93 -4.44 -4.95
CA LEU A 128 19.77 -3.09 -4.38
C LEU A 128 18.86 -3.06 -3.15
N ALA A 129 18.52 -4.23 -2.62
CA ALA A 129 17.81 -4.37 -1.35
C ALA A 129 18.41 -5.48 -0.51
N ALA A 130 18.24 -5.38 0.80
CA ALA A 130 18.69 -6.38 1.74
C ALA A 130 17.56 -6.73 2.72
N PHE A 131 17.67 -7.95 3.25
CA PHE A 131 16.76 -8.53 4.24
C PHE A 131 17.51 -8.81 5.56
N PRO A 132 18.04 -7.78 6.23
CA PRO A 132 18.85 -7.99 7.43
C PRO A 132 18.02 -8.49 8.60
N LYS A 133 18.66 -9.27 9.46
CA LYS A 133 18.12 -9.70 10.75
C LYS A 133 18.50 -8.71 11.83
N GLU A 134 17.54 -8.34 12.65
CA GLU A 134 17.74 -7.51 13.83
C GLU A 134 17.38 -8.30 15.09
N ASN A 135 18.19 -8.15 16.14
CA ASN A 135 17.84 -8.59 17.47
C ASN A 135 17.30 -7.40 18.27
N ILE A 136 16.28 -7.62 19.09
CA ILE A 136 15.68 -6.55 19.87
C ILE A 136 15.64 -6.90 21.37
N SER A 137 15.64 -5.86 22.20
CA SER A 137 15.40 -5.97 23.64
C SER A 137 14.11 -5.27 24.02
N PHE A 138 13.22 -5.99 24.71
CA PHE A 138 12.14 -5.34 25.46
C PHE A 138 12.70 -4.96 26.82
N ASP A 139 13.05 -3.69 26.98
CA ASP A 139 13.66 -3.17 28.21
C ASP A 139 12.72 -2.15 28.87
N ARG A 140 12.45 -2.39 30.15
CA ARG A 140 11.66 -1.53 31.04
C ARG A 140 12.35 -1.34 32.39
N SER A 141 13.66 -1.61 32.43
CA SER A 141 14.47 -1.48 33.65
C SER A 141 14.71 -0.04 34.07
N ASP A 142 14.39 0.95 33.23
CA ASP A 142 14.44 2.38 33.54
C ASP A 142 13.35 2.81 34.53
N LYS A 143 12.23 2.06 34.61
CA LYS A 143 11.10 2.35 35.51
C LYS A 143 10.59 1.09 36.21
N PRO A 144 11.41 0.39 37.01
CA PRO A 144 11.06 -0.93 37.55
C PRO A 144 9.81 -0.90 38.45
N ASN A 145 9.58 0.22 39.14
CA ASN A 145 8.49 0.38 40.12
C ASN A 145 7.10 0.55 39.50
N VAL A 146 6.99 0.84 38.20
CA VAL A 146 5.68 0.96 37.52
C VAL A 146 5.25 -0.35 36.84
N HIS A 147 6.13 -1.35 36.86
CA HIS A 147 5.93 -2.62 36.16
C HIS A 147 5.82 -3.78 37.15
N LYS A 148 4.89 -4.69 36.87
CA LYS A 148 4.69 -5.89 37.68
C LYS A 148 5.41 -7.08 37.09
N VAL A 149 6.33 -7.65 37.85
CA VAL A 149 6.97 -8.93 37.52
C VAL A 149 6.15 -10.07 38.12
N VAL A 150 5.83 -11.09 37.32
CA VAL A 150 5.17 -12.31 37.79
C VAL A 150 6.02 -13.49 37.35
N VAL A 151 6.58 -14.21 38.32
CA VAL A 151 7.30 -15.47 38.11
C VAL A 151 6.38 -16.62 38.48
N ARG A 152 6.33 -17.66 37.65
CA ARG A 152 5.54 -18.87 37.89
C ARG A 152 6.43 -20.10 37.96
N ASP A 153 6.04 -21.07 38.78
CA ASP A 153 6.64 -22.39 38.82
C ASP A 153 6.20 -23.26 37.62
N ALA A 154 6.69 -24.50 37.57
CA ALA A 154 6.36 -25.46 36.51
C ALA A 154 4.87 -25.87 36.47
N ASN A 155 4.14 -25.70 37.58
CA ASN A 155 2.71 -25.99 37.68
C ASN A 155 1.84 -24.77 37.38
N GLY A 156 2.45 -23.62 37.07
CA GLY A 156 1.76 -22.36 36.77
C GLY A 156 1.39 -21.53 38.01
N ASN A 157 1.80 -21.93 39.21
CA ASN A 157 1.55 -21.18 40.44
C ASN A 157 2.50 -19.97 40.51
N ARG A 158 2.01 -18.85 41.06
CA ARG A 158 2.81 -17.63 41.22
C ARG A 158 3.76 -17.76 42.42
N LEU A 159 5.01 -17.37 42.25
CA LEU A 159 6.00 -17.31 43.33
C LEU A 159 5.85 -16.03 44.16
N THR A 160 6.26 -16.10 45.43
CA THR A 160 6.38 -14.94 46.33
C THR A 160 7.69 -14.18 46.08
N GLU A 161 7.79 -12.95 46.57
CA GLU A 161 9.02 -12.14 46.43
C GLU A 161 10.25 -12.79 47.07
N GLU A 162 10.09 -13.43 48.23
CA GLU A 162 11.17 -14.15 48.91
C GLU A 162 11.66 -15.35 48.09
N GLN A 163 10.74 -16.11 47.49
CA GLN A 163 11.09 -17.23 46.59
C GLN A 163 11.81 -16.73 45.33
N ILE A 164 11.40 -15.59 44.78
CA ILE A 164 12.07 -14.96 43.62
C ILE A 164 13.47 -14.48 44.02
N SER A 165 13.62 -13.83 45.18
CA SER A 165 14.92 -13.36 45.68
C SER A 165 15.90 -14.50 45.88
N ASN A 166 15.46 -15.61 46.51
CA ASN A 166 16.28 -16.81 46.69
C ASN A 166 16.67 -17.46 45.35
N LEU A 167 15.77 -17.45 44.36
CA LEU A 167 16.05 -17.98 43.02
C LEU A 167 17.09 -17.13 42.25
N LEU A 168 17.12 -15.83 42.51
CA LEU A 168 18.06 -14.90 41.86
C LEU A 168 19.38 -14.72 42.63
N ALA A 169 19.53 -15.31 43.81
CA ALA A 169 20.74 -15.18 44.63
C ALA A 169 22.00 -15.60 43.83
N GLY A 170 22.97 -14.69 43.73
CA GLY A 170 24.20 -14.91 42.96
C GLY A 170 24.07 -14.77 41.43
N SER A 171 22.94 -14.24 40.94
CA SER A 171 22.70 -13.99 39.51
C SER A 171 22.45 -12.51 39.21
N ASP A 172 23.13 -11.96 38.19
CA ASP A 172 22.90 -10.59 37.68
C ASP A 172 21.70 -10.52 36.68
N ARG A 173 20.74 -11.42 36.80
CA ARG A 173 19.64 -11.53 35.83
C ARG A 173 18.58 -10.46 36.04
N SER A 174 18.43 -9.58 35.06
CA SER A 174 17.30 -8.63 35.02
C SER A 174 15.98 -9.32 34.64
N LEU A 175 14.94 -9.10 35.43
CA LEU A 175 13.56 -9.56 35.12
C LEU A 175 12.75 -8.54 34.31
N TYR A 176 13.25 -7.31 34.18
CA TYR A 176 12.60 -6.22 33.43
C TYR A 176 13.08 -6.11 31.98
N ARG A 177 14.09 -6.91 31.61
CA ARG A 177 14.62 -6.98 30.25
C ARG A 177 14.39 -8.36 29.66
N LYS A 178 13.78 -8.41 28.47
CA LYS A 178 13.67 -9.63 27.66
C LYS A 178 14.45 -9.46 26.36
N TRP A 179 15.40 -10.36 26.14
CA TRP A 179 16.08 -10.50 24.85
C TRP A 179 15.18 -11.27 23.88
N ILE A 180 15.01 -10.76 22.67
CA ILE A 180 14.22 -11.39 21.61
C ILE A 180 15.16 -11.62 20.42
N PRO A 181 15.87 -12.77 20.38
CA PRO A 181 16.81 -13.09 19.31
C PRO A 181 16.09 -13.46 18.02
N ASN A 182 16.71 -13.11 16.88
CA ASN A 182 16.45 -13.65 15.53
C ASN A 182 15.01 -13.60 15.01
N ASN A 183 14.13 -12.83 15.66
CA ASN A 183 12.70 -12.84 15.37
C ASN A 183 12.24 -11.70 14.46
N ASN A 184 13.17 -10.93 13.91
CA ASN A 184 12.84 -9.67 13.25
C ASN A 184 13.69 -9.42 12.01
N ASN A 185 13.14 -9.72 10.83
CA ASN A 185 13.74 -9.27 9.58
C ASN A 185 13.30 -7.83 9.28
N ARG A 186 14.15 -7.09 8.57
CA ARG A 186 13.85 -5.74 8.07
C ARG A 186 13.95 -5.67 6.57
N ALA A 187 13.31 -4.66 5.99
CA ALA A 187 13.50 -4.24 4.62
C ALA A 187 14.41 -3.02 4.59
N THR A 188 15.44 -3.07 3.76
CA THR A 188 16.28 -1.90 3.49
C THR A 188 16.69 -1.87 2.02
N GLY A 189 16.81 -0.69 1.44
CA GLY A 189 17.27 -0.51 0.06
C GLY A 189 16.34 0.31 -0.82
N LEU A 190 16.41 0.04 -2.13
CA LEU A 190 15.75 0.81 -3.18
C LEU A 190 14.59 0.02 -3.78
N PHE A 191 13.39 0.60 -3.74
CA PHE A 191 12.14 -0.06 -4.08
C PHE A 191 11.36 0.71 -5.14
N VAL A 192 10.57 -0.01 -5.93
CA VAL A 192 9.62 0.56 -6.88
C VAL A 192 8.23 -0.02 -6.65
N TYR A 193 7.23 0.79 -6.98
CA TYR A 193 5.85 0.36 -7.14
C TYR A 193 5.29 1.01 -8.41
N ASP A 194 4.28 0.37 -8.99
CA ASP A 194 3.64 0.79 -10.23
C ASP A 194 2.13 0.88 -10.02
N VAL A 195 1.50 1.88 -10.62
CA VAL A 195 0.05 2.05 -10.65
C VAL A 195 -0.40 2.29 -12.08
N ALA A 196 -1.35 1.51 -12.57
CA ALA A 196 -2.11 1.81 -13.79
C ALA A 196 -3.49 2.35 -13.39
N ILE A 197 -3.86 3.50 -13.95
CA ILE A 197 -5.11 4.20 -13.69
C ILE A 197 -5.97 4.11 -14.95
N ASP A 198 -7.10 3.41 -14.90
CA ASP A 198 -8.07 3.37 -16.01
C ASP A 198 -9.06 4.54 -15.88
N LEU A 199 -8.81 5.60 -16.65
CA LEU A 199 -9.60 6.84 -16.59
C LEU A 199 -11.07 6.60 -16.96
N ARG A 200 -11.35 5.65 -17.84
CA ARG A 200 -12.73 5.34 -18.29
C ARG A 200 -13.63 4.88 -17.14
N ARG A 201 -13.04 4.23 -16.13
CA ARG A 201 -13.75 3.63 -14.98
C ARG A 201 -13.58 4.41 -13.69
N LEU A 202 -12.67 5.39 -13.66
CA LEU A 202 -12.21 6.05 -12.44
C LEU A 202 -13.37 6.63 -11.61
N PHE A 203 -14.35 7.22 -12.29
CA PHE A 203 -15.47 7.95 -11.67
C PHE A 203 -16.86 7.45 -12.07
N CYS A 204 -16.96 6.26 -12.68
CA CYS A 204 -18.26 5.72 -13.09
C CYS A 204 -18.47 4.28 -12.62
N VAL A 205 -19.72 3.89 -12.44
CA VAL A 205 -20.16 2.53 -12.04
C VAL A 205 -21.15 1.99 -13.06
N SER A 206 -21.02 0.71 -13.41
CA SER A 206 -21.88 0.06 -14.39
C SER A 206 -23.31 -0.14 -13.87
N THR A 207 -24.32 0.17 -14.70
CA THR A 207 -25.74 -0.07 -14.39
C THR A 207 -26.20 -1.49 -14.73
N ASN A 208 -25.34 -2.30 -15.37
CA ASN A 208 -25.65 -3.67 -15.78
C ASN A 208 -26.04 -4.57 -14.60
N GLN A 209 -27.27 -5.08 -14.58
CA GLN A 209 -27.78 -5.95 -13.51
C GLN A 209 -27.54 -7.46 -13.76
N LEU A 210 -27.03 -7.85 -14.93
CA LEU A 210 -26.59 -9.23 -15.20
C LEU A 210 -25.27 -9.56 -14.48
N GLU A 211 -24.37 -8.59 -14.38
CA GLU A 211 -23.12 -8.67 -13.61
C GLU A 211 -22.97 -7.37 -12.81
N PRO A 212 -23.72 -7.22 -11.69
CA PRO A 212 -23.90 -5.93 -11.04
C PRO A 212 -22.63 -5.44 -10.34
N GLU A 213 -22.27 -4.18 -10.61
CA GLU A 213 -21.33 -3.43 -9.77
C GLU A 213 -22.02 -2.81 -8.56
N ILE A 214 -23.31 -2.50 -8.67
CA ILE A 214 -24.16 -1.92 -7.63
C ILE A 214 -25.58 -2.49 -7.74
N THR A 215 -26.36 -2.41 -6.65
CA THR A 215 -27.76 -2.85 -6.62
C THR A 215 -28.67 -1.89 -7.39
N SER A 216 -29.86 -2.35 -7.80
CA SER A 216 -30.87 -1.50 -8.44
C SER A 216 -31.26 -0.29 -7.58
N ASP A 217 -31.40 -0.48 -6.26
CA ASP A 217 -31.73 0.62 -5.35
C ASP A 217 -30.61 1.68 -5.32
N MET A 218 -29.35 1.25 -5.38
CA MET A 218 -28.21 2.16 -5.46
C MET A 218 -28.15 2.89 -6.81
N VAL A 219 -28.56 2.25 -7.92
CA VAL A 219 -28.67 2.92 -9.23
C VAL A 219 -29.64 4.09 -9.16
N GLU A 220 -30.82 3.90 -8.58
CA GLU A 220 -31.83 4.97 -8.46
C GLU A 220 -31.36 6.07 -7.50
N LYS A 221 -30.78 5.70 -6.35
CA LYS A 221 -30.19 6.65 -5.41
C LYS A 221 -29.14 7.55 -6.06
N LEU A 222 -28.20 6.98 -6.82
CA LEU A 222 -27.15 7.76 -7.48
C LEU A 222 -27.73 8.72 -8.54
N LYS A 223 -28.80 8.33 -9.24
CA LYS A 223 -29.50 9.24 -10.17
C LYS A 223 -30.15 10.41 -9.42
N GLU A 224 -30.78 10.14 -8.28
CA GLU A 224 -31.34 11.18 -7.40
C GLU A 224 -30.24 12.12 -6.87
N ASP A 225 -29.07 11.57 -6.56
CA ASP A 225 -27.87 12.29 -6.12
C ASP A 225 -27.14 13.00 -7.29
N GLY A 226 -27.72 13.01 -8.49
CA GLY A 226 -27.25 13.78 -9.65
C GLY A 226 -26.17 13.11 -10.50
N TRP A 227 -25.91 11.81 -10.33
CA TRP A 227 -25.00 11.07 -11.20
C TRP A 227 -25.57 10.96 -12.62
N LYS A 228 -24.73 11.24 -13.62
CA LYS A 228 -25.14 11.31 -15.02
C LYS A 228 -25.07 9.92 -15.67
N VAL A 229 -26.13 9.52 -16.35
CA VAL A 229 -26.09 8.33 -17.21
C VAL A 229 -25.23 8.63 -18.44
N ILE A 230 -24.22 7.81 -18.66
CA ILE A 230 -23.32 7.88 -19.83
C ILE A 230 -23.16 6.50 -20.46
N THR A 231 -22.71 6.46 -21.71
CA THR A 231 -22.31 5.21 -22.37
C THR A 231 -20.80 5.21 -22.55
N THR A 232 -20.15 4.16 -22.06
CA THR A 232 -18.71 3.94 -22.17
C THR A 232 -18.42 2.76 -23.11
N SER A 233 -17.15 2.46 -23.36
CA SER A 233 -16.74 1.21 -24.03
C SER A 233 -17.18 -0.07 -23.29
N PHE A 234 -17.63 0.04 -22.04
CA PHE A 234 -18.11 -1.07 -21.21
C PHE A 234 -19.64 -1.16 -21.13
N GLY A 235 -20.36 -0.25 -21.79
CA GLY A 235 -21.80 -0.11 -21.71
C GLY A 235 -22.25 1.09 -20.88
N GLU A 236 -23.53 1.10 -20.50
CA GLU A 236 -24.13 2.16 -19.72
C GLU A 236 -23.57 2.20 -18.29
N CYS A 237 -23.22 3.39 -17.83
CA CYS A 237 -22.67 3.65 -16.50
C CYS A 237 -23.29 4.93 -15.91
N LEU A 238 -23.27 5.02 -14.58
CA LEU A 238 -23.50 6.28 -13.87
C LEU A 238 -22.16 6.94 -13.60
N LEU A 239 -22.01 8.18 -14.04
CA LEU A 239 -20.82 9.01 -13.87
C LEU A 239 -21.03 10.01 -12.72
N MET A 240 -20.03 10.10 -11.85
CA MET A 240 -19.98 11.07 -10.77
C MET A 240 -20.07 12.53 -11.29
N PRO A 241 -20.81 13.41 -10.59
CA PRO A 241 -20.91 14.82 -10.94
C PRO A 241 -19.55 15.49 -11.14
N LYS A 242 -19.46 16.41 -12.10
CA LYS A 242 -18.21 17.10 -12.45
C LYS A 242 -17.57 17.81 -11.24
N GLU A 243 -18.37 18.55 -10.48
CA GLU A 243 -17.89 19.29 -9.31
C GLU A 243 -17.24 18.37 -8.26
N GLN A 244 -17.82 17.19 -8.03
CA GLN A 244 -17.24 16.20 -7.12
C GLN A 244 -15.91 15.66 -7.67
N ARG A 245 -15.84 15.34 -8.97
CA ARG A 245 -14.60 14.89 -9.61
C ARG A 245 -13.48 15.92 -9.46
N GLU A 246 -13.77 17.19 -9.72
CA GLU A 246 -12.81 18.30 -9.59
C GLU A 246 -12.28 18.45 -8.15
N GLN A 247 -13.11 18.19 -7.14
CA GLN A 247 -12.70 18.19 -5.74
C GLN A 247 -11.81 16.99 -5.37
N ILE A 248 -12.11 15.81 -5.91
CA ILE A 248 -11.46 14.55 -5.48
C ILE A 248 -10.14 14.30 -6.23
N ILE A 249 -10.01 14.74 -7.48
CA ILE A 249 -8.82 14.52 -8.32
C ILE A 249 -7.50 14.96 -7.63
N PRO A 250 -7.40 16.15 -7.01
CA PRO A 250 -6.21 16.53 -6.26
C PRO A 250 -5.86 15.58 -5.11
N ALA A 251 -6.86 15.06 -4.40
CA ALA A 251 -6.65 14.11 -3.32
C ALA A 251 -6.16 12.74 -3.83
N ILE A 252 -6.65 12.30 -4.99
CA ILE A 252 -6.14 11.09 -5.66
C ILE A 252 -4.66 11.26 -6.03
N ALA A 253 -4.30 12.40 -6.62
CA ALA A 253 -2.92 12.69 -6.98
C ALA A 253 -2.00 12.73 -5.75
N ASP A 254 -2.46 13.35 -4.65
CA ASP A 254 -1.72 13.36 -3.38
C ASP A 254 -1.50 11.93 -2.86
N ALA A 255 -2.58 11.16 -2.75
CA ALA A 255 -2.56 9.80 -2.22
C ALA A 255 -1.69 8.83 -3.04
N LEU A 256 -1.60 9.01 -4.37
CA LEU A 256 -0.77 8.19 -5.23
C LEU A 256 0.74 8.46 -5.07
N ILE A 257 1.12 9.66 -4.60
CA ILE A 257 2.51 10.13 -4.50
C ILE A 257 3.03 10.06 -3.05
N ASP A 258 2.24 10.51 -2.08
CA ASP A 258 2.65 10.75 -0.69
C ASP A 258 2.12 9.72 0.32
N TRP A 259 1.68 8.56 -0.16
CA TRP A 259 1.37 7.44 0.73
C TRP A 259 2.64 6.87 1.39
N HIS A 260 2.44 6.32 2.59
CA HIS A 260 3.48 5.67 3.39
C HIS A 260 2.88 4.51 4.19
N ILE A 261 3.73 3.55 4.56
CA ILE A 261 3.32 2.40 5.38
C ILE A 261 3.47 2.75 6.86
N THR A 262 2.34 3.03 7.52
CA THR A 262 2.23 3.29 8.97
C THR A 262 1.92 2.00 9.73
N SER A 263 2.75 0.98 9.56
CA SER A 263 2.58 -0.26 10.34
C SER A 263 2.90 -0.02 11.81
N ASN A 264 1.97 -0.34 12.72
CA ASN A 264 2.19 -0.35 14.18
C ASN A 264 3.33 -1.31 14.65
N GLN A 265 3.91 -2.12 13.73
CA GLN A 265 5.09 -2.96 14.01
C GLN A 265 6.37 -2.44 13.35
N ALA A 266 6.35 -1.32 12.62
CA ALA A 266 7.56 -0.61 12.22
C ALA A 266 8.16 0.03 13.49
N ARG A 267 8.84 -0.80 14.29
CA ARG A 267 9.56 -0.39 15.51
C ARG A 267 10.72 0.56 15.21
N THR A 268 11.10 0.65 13.94
CA THR A 268 12.11 1.54 13.40
C THR A 268 11.42 2.50 12.45
N PHE A 269 11.55 3.80 12.74
CA PHE A 269 11.06 4.85 11.88
C PHE A 269 11.86 4.90 10.58
N SER A 270 11.17 4.93 9.45
CA SER A 270 11.75 5.15 8.12
C SER A 270 10.94 6.22 7.42
N LEU A 271 11.62 7.26 6.92
CA LEU A 271 10.97 8.30 6.11
C LEU A 271 10.35 7.72 4.85
N MET A 272 10.89 6.61 4.34
CA MET A 272 10.48 5.97 3.10
C MET A 272 10.43 6.98 1.94
N GLU A 273 11.52 7.74 1.80
CA GLU A 273 11.57 8.90 0.92
C GLU A 273 11.24 8.47 -0.51
N THR A 274 10.33 9.21 -1.15
CA THR A 274 10.13 9.11 -2.59
C THR A 274 11.31 9.81 -3.28
N LEU A 275 12.17 9.02 -3.92
CA LEU A 275 13.37 9.47 -4.63
C LEU A 275 13.02 10.02 -6.02
N ALA A 276 12.13 9.36 -6.74
CA ALA A 276 11.68 9.82 -8.06
C ALA A 276 10.29 9.29 -8.39
N ILE A 277 9.59 10.02 -9.25
CA ILE A 277 8.32 9.61 -9.85
C ILE A 277 8.46 9.65 -11.37
N ALA A 278 7.94 8.63 -12.06
CA ALA A 278 7.76 8.64 -13.51
C ALA A 278 6.27 8.50 -13.85
N ILE A 279 5.78 9.34 -14.76
CA ILE A 279 4.39 9.33 -15.25
C ILE A 279 4.38 9.26 -16.77
N SER A 280 3.56 8.36 -17.33
CA SER A 280 3.41 8.21 -18.78
C SER A 280 2.05 7.62 -19.13
N ASP A 281 1.67 7.70 -20.40
CA ASP A 281 0.57 6.94 -21.01
C ASP A 281 1.04 5.61 -21.63
N ASN A 282 2.35 5.31 -21.55
CA ASN A 282 2.95 4.08 -22.01
C ASN A 282 3.63 3.35 -20.85
N ALA A 283 3.13 2.17 -20.48
CA ALA A 283 3.71 1.38 -19.38
C ALA A 283 5.22 1.06 -19.58
N ASN A 284 5.67 0.91 -20.82
CA ASN A 284 7.06 0.53 -21.11
C ASN A 284 8.05 1.67 -20.84
N THR A 285 7.64 2.92 -21.03
CA THR A 285 8.52 4.08 -20.78
C THR A 285 8.78 4.28 -19.29
N LEU A 286 7.86 3.85 -18.42
CA LEU A 286 8.10 3.85 -16.96
C LEU A 286 9.25 2.92 -16.57
N ALA A 287 9.21 1.69 -17.07
CA ALA A 287 10.24 0.69 -16.81
C ALA A 287 11.58 1.08 -17.41
N ALA A 288 11.58 1.85 -18.51
CA ALA A 288 12.77 2.46 -19.05
C ALA A 288 13.25 3.64 -18.16
N ALA A 289 12.37 4.55 -17.74
CA ALA A 289 12.75 5.76 -17.01
C ALA A 289 13.33 5.48 -15.63
N ILE A 290 12.80 4.51 -14.87
CA ILE A 290 13.33 4.13 -13.56
C ILE A 290 13.68 2.66 -13.62
N ARG A 291 15.00 2.38 -13.69
CA ARG A 291 15.55 1.04 -13.96
C ARG A 291 16.84 0.79 -13.18
N ALA A 292 17.29 -0.46 -13.18
CA ALA A 292 18.65 -0.80 -12.80
C ALA A 292 19.40 -1.39 -13.98
N LYS A 293 20.72 -1.15 -14.04
CA LYS A 293 21.62 -1.73 -15.03
C LYS A 293 22.67 -2.58 -14.32
N LEU A 294 22.94 -3.78 -14.85
CA LEU A 294 24.07 -4.58 -14.40
C LEU A 294 25.38 -3.96 -14.89
N VAL A 295 26.37 -3.93 -13.99
CA VAL A 295 27.72 -3.47 -14.26
C VAL A 295 28.69 -4.59 -13.88
N GLU A 296 29.58 -4.89 -14.83
CA GLU A 296 30.72 -5.77 -14.59
C GLU A 296 31.84 -4.95 -13.97
N ASP A 297 32.40 -5.43 -12.85
CA ASP A 297 33.42 -4.71 -12.09
C ASP A 297 34.65 -5.59 -11.81
N GLY A 298 34.94 -6.56 -12.69
CA GLY A 298 36.06 -7.50 -12.55
C GLY A 298 35.95 -8.49 -11.38
N GLU A 299 35.03 -8.29 -10.44
CA GLU A 299 34.65 -9.23 -9.38
C GLU A 299 33.79 -10.38 -9.93
N SER A 300 33.77 -11.52 -9.22
CA SER A 300 33.04 -12.73 -9.63
C SER A 300 31.51 -12.61 -9.61
N LYS A 301 30.95 -11.50 -9.13
CA LYS A 301 29.50 -11.25 -9.10
C LYS A 301 29.16 -9.88 -9.70
N PRO A 302 28.13 -9.79 -10.55
CA PRO A 302 27.71 -8.52 -11.13
C PRO A 302 27.17 -7.58 -10.05
N LYS A 303 27.39 -6.28 -10.22
CA LYS A 303 26.77 -5.23 -9.39
C LYS A 303 25.58 -4.64 -10.16
N ALA A 304 24.63 -4.04 -9.45
CA ALA A 304 23.53 -3.30 -10.07
C ALA A 304 23.67 -1.81 -9.78
N LYS A 305 23.43 -0.97 -10.78
CA LYS A 305 23.40 0.49 -10.66
C LYS A 305 21.98 0.99 -10.93
N PRO A 306 21.33 1.70 -9.99
CA PRO A 306 20.05 2.35 -10.24
C PRO A 306 20.24 3.50 -11.25
N ILE A 307 19.21 3.75 -12.06
CA ILE A 307 19.16 4.78 -13.09
C ILE A 307 17.78 5.42 -13.08
N VAL A 308 17.77 6.75 -13.06
CA VAL A 308 16.60 7.58 -13.40
C VAL A 308 16.96 8.30 -14.70
N ASP A 309 16.17 8.11 -15.74
CA ASP A 309 16.45 8.57 -17.10
C ASP A 309 15.29 9.42 -17.62
N GLU A 310 15.52 10.71 -17.69
CA GLU A 310 14.53 11.71 -18.08
C GLU A 310 14.21 11.67 -19.59
N ASN A 311 15.07 11.04 -20.38
CA ASN A 311 14.93 10.96 -21.83
C ASN A 311 14.26 9.65 -22.29
N ALA A 312 13.83 8.80 -21.35
CA ALA A 312 13.22 7.51 -21.63
C ALA A 312 11.72 7.57 -22.03
N GLY A 313 11.19 8.79 -22.24
CA GLY A 313 9.82 9.03 -22.73
C GLY A 313 8.73 9.12 -21.66
N ALA A 314 9.04 8.84 -20.39
CA ALA A 314 8.16 9.17 -19.27
C ALA A 314 8.54 10.53 -18.68
N LYS A 315 7.55 11.30 -18.21
CA LYS A 315 7.84 12.54 -17.47
C LYS A 315 8.32 12.16 -16.09
N THR A 316 9.52 12.58 -15.73
CA THR A 316 10.19 12.23 -14.48
C THR A 316 10.25 13.43 -13.55
N PHE A 317 10.17 13.15 -12.25
CA PHE A 317 10.22 14.14 -11.18
C PHE A 317 11.15 13.62 -10.11
N ILE A 318 12.33 14.24 -10.00
CA ILE A 318 13.44 13.74 -9.18
C ILE A 318 13.56 14.59 -7.92
N THR A 319 13.49 13.96 -6.75
CA THR A 319 13.60 14.67 -5.47
C THR A 319 15.06 14.82 -5.04
N LEU A 320 15.37 15.81 -4.19
CA LEU A 320 16.73 16.05 -3.70
C LEU A 320 17.40 14.80 -3.07
N PRO A 321 16.70 13.96 -2.26
CA PRO A 321 17.29 12.73 -1.73
C PRO A 321 17.76 11.72 -2.79
N CYS A 322 17.24 11.78 -4.03
CA CYS A 322 17.62 10.85 -5.10
C CYS A 322 19.13 10.87 -5.38
N ALA A 323 19.75 12.06 -5.31
CA ALA A 323 21.17 12.29 -5.55
C ALA A 323 22.10 11.48 -4.62
N SER A 324 21.58 10.99 -3.48
CA SER A 324 22.33 10.14 -2.55
C SER A 324 22.44 8.68 -3.02
N TYR A 325 21.62 8.28 -4.00
CA TYR A 325 21.49 6.89 -4.45
C TYR A 325 21.69 6.72 -5.96
N VAL A 326 21.38 7.76 -6.74
CA VAL A 326 21.45 7.77 -8.21
C VAL A 326 22.19 9.04 -8.63
N VAL A 327 22.98 8.94 -9.70
CA VAL A 327 23.57 10.13 -10.33
C VAL A 327 22.47 10.81 -11.14
N THR A 328 22.08 12.00 -10.71
CA THR A 328 21.02 12.83 -11.29
C THR A 328 21.49 14.28 -11.41
N GLU A 329 20.82 15.10 -12.22
CA GLU A 329 21.23 16.50 -12.50
C GLU A 329 20.10 17.53 -12.37
N THR A 330 18.84 17.08 -12.22
CA THR A 330 17.62 17.93 -12.29
C THR A 330 16.76 17.84 -11.04
N GLU A 331 17.35 17.43 -9.91
CA GLU A 331 16.63 17.28 -8.66
C GLU A 331 16.01 18.61 -8.20
N SER A 332 14.81 18.54 -7.65
CA SER A 332 14.11 19.73 -7.17
C SER A 332 13.37 19.50 -5.87
N ALA A 333 13.30 20.55 -5.04
CA ALA A 333 12.51 20.58 -3.81
C ALA A 333 11.00 20.48 -4.08
N ASP A 334 10.55 20.92 -5.25
CA ASP A 334 9.13 20.90 -5.65
C ASP A 334 8.76 19.70 -6.55
N ALA A 335 9.65 18.72 -6.71
CA ALA A 335 9.45 17.59 -7.62
C ALA A 335 8.16 16.80 -7.33
N LEU A 336 7.87 16.51 -6.06
CA LEU A 336 6.64 15.79 -5.69
C LEU A 336 5.39 16.63 -5.96
N ALA A 337 5.43 17.94 -5.72
CA ALA A 337 4.32 18.84 -6.03
C ALA A 337 4.04 18.89 -7.55
N LYS A 338 5.10 18.96 -8.37
CA LYS A 338 5.00 18.89 -9.83
C LYS A 338 4.47 17.54 -10.32
N ALA A 339 4.87 16.43 -9.68
CA ALA A 339 4.34 15.10 -10.00
C ALA A 339 2.84 14.98 -9.70
N LYS A 340 2.39 15.52 -8.56
CA LYS A 340 0.96 15.59 -8.23
C LYS A 340 0.20 16.43 -9.26
N GLN A 341 0.73 17.60 -9.61
CA GLN A 341 0.10 18.46 -10.62
C GLN A 341 -0.02 17.76 -11.98
N GLU A 342 1.00 17.02 -12.41
CA GLU A 342 0.94 16.23 -13.65
C GLU A 342 -0.18 15.18 -13.63
N LEU A 343 -0.39 14.48 -12.50
CA LEU A 343 -1.50 13.55 -12.35
C LEU A 343 -2.85 14.26 -12.41
N VAL A 344 -2.96 15.42 -11.73
CA VAL A 344 -4.17 16.26 -11.77
C VAL A 344 -4.48 16.69 -13.20
N ASP A 345 -3.51 17.25 -13.91
CA ASP A 345 -3.67 17.76 -15.27
C ASP A 345 -4.15 16.64 -16.21
N ARG A 346 -3.54 15.44 -16.11
CA ARG A 346 -3.93 14.29 -16.94
C ARG A 346 -5.32 13.76 -16.61
N MET A 347 -5.69 13.69 -15.33
CA MET A 347 -7.03 13.26 -14.93
C MET A 347 -8.08 14.29 -15.36
N MET A 348 -7.81 15.58 -15.18
CA MET A 348 -8.72 16.68 -15.57
C MET A 348 -8.90 16.80 -17.08
N ALA A 349 -7.87 16.46 -17.87
CA ALA A 349 -7.92 16.56 -19.33
C ALA A 349 -8.81 15.50 -20.00
N PHE A 350 -9.10 14.38 -19.33
CA PHE A 350 -9.85 13.27 -19.92
C PHE A 350 -11.35 13.57 -19.99
N ASP A 351 -11.97 13.38 -21.17
CA ASP A 351 -13.42 13.51 -21.30
C ASP A 351 -14.16 12.28 -20.75
N TYR A 352 -14.53 12.36 -19.47
CA TYR A 352 -15.29 11.30 -18.81
C TYR A 352 -16.73 11.14 -19.34
N GLU A 353 -17.28 12.16 -20.02
CA GLU A 353 -18.68 12.16 -20.48
C GLU A 353 -18.83 11.56 -21.87
N ASN A 354 -17.81 11.69 -22.74
CA ASN A 354 -17.84 11.23 -24.13
C ASN A 354 -16.69 10.25 -24.42
N GLN A 355 -16.83 8.99 -23.99
CA GLN A 355 -15.76 7.98 -24.05
C GLN A 355 -15.73 7.11 -25.33
N ILE A 356 -16.64 7.32 -26.29
CA ILE A 356 -16.84 6.46 -27.48
C ILE A 356 -16.30 7.11 -28.75
#